data_AF-A0A8T4M7L9-F1
#
_entry.id   AF-A0A8T4M7L9-F1
#
_cell.length_a   1.000
_cell.length_b   1.000
_cell.length_c   1.000
_cell.angle_alpha   90.00
_cell.angle_beta   90.00
_cell.angle_gamma   90.00
#
_symmetry.space_group_name_H-M   'P 1'
#
loop_
_entity.id
_entity.type
_entity.pdbx_description
1 polymer ?
#
loop_
_entity_poly.entity_id
_entity_poly.type
_entity_poly.pdbx_seq_one_letter_code
_entity_poly.pdbx_strand_id
1 'polypeptide(L)'
;MKLEIELVPSTAWYSNLRNKVKKDVWDKIRKKSYVDANYRCSICLKDKKRLNCHEIWEYNDEKHLQRLKGFLALCDDCHMIKHIGFAGIQASKGIINMKKLITHFMKVNEVTREHFNKHHKEAFDLWGERSKEKWTTDLGEWSNLINR
;
A
#
# COMPACT_ATOMS: atom_id res chain seq x y z
N MET A 1 9.04 -9.58 -6.84
CA MET A 1 9.16 -8.40 -7.73
C MET A 1 9.59 -7.20 -6.87
N LYS A 2 9.95 -6.03 -7.43
CA LYS A 2 10.30 -4.85 -6.61
C LYS A 2 9.05 -4.07 -6.17
N LEU A 3 8.14 -3.84 -7.12
CA LEU A 3 6.85 -3.20 -6.91
C LEU A 3 5.74 -4.23 -7.11
N GLU A 4 4.87 -4.36 -6.13
CA GLU A 4 3.79 -5.36 -6.15
C GLU A 4 2.47 -4.67 -5.83
N ILE A 5 1.38 -5.17 -6.43
CA ILE A 5 0.01 -4.80 -6.07
C ILE A 5 -0.31 -5.38 -4.69
N GLU A 6 -0.85 -4.56 -3.79
CA GLU A 6 -1.21 -4.92 -2.42
C GLU A 6 -2.64 -4.47 -2.11
N LEU A 7 -3.59 -5.36 -2.34
CA LEU A 7 -4.99 -5.13 -2.02
C LEU A 7 -5.28 -5.61 -0.59
N VAL A 8 -5.65 -4.66 0.28
CA VAL A 8 -6.15 -4.97 1.62
C VAL A 8 -7.52 -5.65 1.49
N PRO A 9 -7.83 -6.72 2.24
CA PRO A 9 -9.16 -7.33 2.24
C PRO A 9 -10.26 -6.30 2.53
N SER A 10 -11.40 -6.40 1.85
CA SER A 10 -12.44 -5.37 1.95
C SER A 10 -13.02 -5.22 3.36
N THR A 11 -13.10 -6.32 4.10
CA THR A 11 -13.54 -6.37 5.51
C THR A 11 -12.55 -5.73 6.47
N ALA A 12 -11.31 -5.49 6.04
CA ALA A 12 -10.24 -4.86 6.80
C ALA A 12 -9.95 -3.41 6.33
N TRP A 13 -10.70 -2.91 5.34
CA TRP A 13 -10.57 -1.52 4.90
C TRP A 13 -10.85 -0.54 6.04
N TYR A 14 -10.18 0.60 5.99
CA TYR A 14 -10.25 1.67 6.99
C TYR A 14 -9.69 1.33 8.39
N SER A 15 -9.24 0.09 8.61
CA SER A 15 -8.52 -0.33 9.83
C SER A 15 -7.02 0.04 9.82
N ASN A 16 -6.69 1.22 9.28
CA ASN A 16 -5.32 1.74 9.27
C ASN A 16 -4.96 2.46 10.58
N LEU A 17 -3.66 2.57 10.87
CA LEU A 17 -3.16 3.25 12.05
C LEU A 17 -3.50 4.74 12.03
N ARG A 18 -3.45 5.36 10.84
CA ARG A 18 -3.74 6.80 10.66
C ARG A 18 -5.08 7.22 11.28
N ASN A 19 -6.10 6.38 11.21
CA ASN A 19 -7.43 6.64 11.75
C ASN A 19 -7.54 6.35 13.27
N LYS A 20 -6.53 5.72 13.86
CA LYS A 20 -6.51 5.28 15.27
C LYS A 20 -5.62 6.15 16.17
N VAL A 21 -4.76 6.99 15.59
CA VAL A 21 -3.87 7.89 16.33
C VAL A 21 -4.20 9.35 16.03
N LYS A 22 -3.78 10.26 16.93
CA LYS A 22 -3.90 11.70 16.69
C LYS A 22 -3.08 12.13 15.47
N LYS A 23 -3.53 13.19 14.80
CA LYS A 23 -2.91 13.70 13.56
C LYS A 23 -1.43 14.06 13.74
N ASP A 24 -1.06 14.64 14.87
CA ASP A 24 0.32 15.00 15.19
C ASP A 24 1.22 13.76 15.40
N VAL A 25 0.68 12.69 15.99
CA VAL A 25 1.35 11.39 16.14
C VAL A 25 1.55 10.76 14.76
N TRP A 26 0.51 10.71 13.94
CA TRP A 26 0.62 10.23 12.56
C TRP A 26 1.65 11.04 11.75
N ASP A 27 1.66 12.36 11.94
CA ASP A 27 2.60 13.25 11.27
C ASP A 27 4.07 12.95 11.64
N LYS A 28 4.33 12.56 12.89
CA LYS A 28 5.67 12.09 13.32
C LYS A 28 6.05 10.78 12.63
N ILE A 29 5.14 9.80 12.59
CA ILE A 29 5.36 8.50 11.95
C ILE A 29 5.68 8.67 10.47
N ARG A 30 4.83 9.39 9.73
CA ARG A 30 5.04 9.58 8.28
C ARG A 30 6.33 10.33 7.98
N LYS A 31 6.66 11.37 8.77
CA LYS A 31 7.90 12.14 8.57
C LYS A 31 9.13 11.29 8.86
N LYS A 32 9.09 10.46 9.90
CA LYS A 32 10.15 9.50 10.19
C LYS A 32 10.34 8.53 9.02
N SER A 33 9.27 7.97 8.47
CA SER A 33 9.34 7.11 7.28
C SER A 33 10.02 7.80 6.09
N TYR A 34 9.76 9.10 5.87
CA TYR A 34 10.42 9.86 4.81
C TYR A 34 11.91 10.10 5.07
N VAL A 35 12.29 10.43 6.31
CA VAL A 35 13.69 10.62 6.71
C VAL A 35 14.47 9.31 6.60
N ASP A 36 13.91 8.21 7.09
CA ASP A 36 14.53 6.89 7.03
C ASP A 36 14.76 6.43 5.57
N ALA A 37 13.91 6.88 4.64
CA ALA A 37 14.07 6.65 3.20
C ALA A 37 14.92 7.71 2.47
N ASN A 38 15.59 8.60 3.20
CA ASN A 38 16.35 9.74 2.66
C ASN A 38 15.56 10.59 1.65
N TYR A 39 14.26 10.74 1.87
CA TYR A 39 13.33 11.44 0.96
C TYR A 39 13.27 10.87 -0.47
N ARG A 40 13.55 9.57 -0.62
CA ARG A 40 13.45 8.84 -1.89
C ARG A 40 12.36 7.78 -1.80
N CYS A 41 11.78 7.43 -2.94
CA CYS A 41 10.84 6.30 -2.96
C CYS A 41 11.58 5.01 -2.59
N SER A 42 11.11 4.30 -1.56
CA SER A 42 11.72 3.05 -1.08
C SER A 42 11.69 1.92 -2.12
N ILE A 43 10.85 2.02 -3.16
CA ILE A 43 10.72 1.01 -4.21
C ILE A 43 11.47 1.39 -5.48
N CYS A 44 11.13 2.53 -6.10
CA CYS A 44 11.74 2.92 -7.39
C CYS A 44 13.01 3.75 -7.24
N LEU A 45 13.43 4.07 -6.01
CA LEU A 45 14.63 4.83 -5.65
C LEU A 45 14.74 6.21 -6.32
N LYS A 46 13.64 6.76 -6.83
CA LYS A 46 13.61 8.09 -7.43
C LYS A 46 13.32 9.15 -6.39
N ASP A 47 13.99 10.28 -6.56
CA ASP A 47 13.77 11.49 -5.77
C ASP A 47 12.44 12.11 -6.17
N LYS A 48 11.64 12.46 -5.16
CA LYS A 48 10.30 13.01 -5.37
C LYS A 48 10.03 14.10 -4.37
N LYS A 49 9.43 15.20 -4.85
CA LYS A 49 8.99 16.31 -4.01
C LYS A 49 7.92 15.91 -2.99
N ARG A 50 7.16 14.84 -3.28
CA ARG A 50 6.07 14.34 -2.45
C ARG A 50 6.19 12.84 -2.27
N LEU A 51 6.01 12.39 -1.03
CA LEU A 51 6.02 10.99 -0.62
C LEU A 51 4.76 10.68 0.19
N ASN A 52 4.33 9.43 0.09
CA ASN A 52 3.24 8.85 0.85
C ASN A 52 3.83 7.86 1.85
N CYS A 53 3.24 7.77 3.04
CA CYS A 53 3.62 6.79 4.04
C CYS A 53 2.70 5.58 3.86
N HIS A 54 3.22 4.53 3.24
CA HIS A 54 2.52 3.27 2.97
C HIS A 54 2.67 2.34 4.17
N GLU A 55 1.58 1.76 4.66
CA GLU A 55 1.59 0.76 5.72
C GLU A 55 1.95 -0.62 5.16
N ILE A 56 2.91 -1.30 5.80
CA ILE A 56 3.31 -2.66 5.45
C ILE A 56 2.52 -3.64 6.33
N TRP A 57 1.76 -4.52 5.69
CA TRP A 57 0.92 -5.50 6.37
C TRP A 57 1.43 -6.93 6.13
N GLU A 58 1.50 -7.70 7.20
CA GLU A 58 1.67 -9.15 7.18
C GLU A 58 0.30 -9.80 7.37
N TYR A 59 -0.03 -10.80 6.55
CA TYR A 59 -1.31 -11.49 6.57
C TYR A 59 -1.11 -12.94 7.01
N ASN A 60 -1.87 -13.36 8.02
CA ASN A 60 -2.07 -14.75 8.37
C ASN A 60 -3.47 -15.16 7.90
N ASP A 61 -3.54 -15.88 6.78
CA ASP A 61 -4.79 -16.29 6.15
C ASP A 61 -5.56 -17.33 6.97
N GLU A 62 -4.89 -18.20 7.74
CA GLU A 62 -5.55 -19.21 8.58
C GLU A 62 -6.29 -18.59 9.78
N LYS A 63 -5.70 -17.55 10.37
CA LYS A 63 -6.24 -16.84 11.53
C LYS A 63 -7.02 -15.58 11.15
N HIS A 64 -7.06 -15.24 9.86
CA HIS A 64 -7.56 -13.97 9.34
C HIS A 64 -7.04 -12.76 10.14
N LEU A 65 -5.72 -12.72 10.34
CA LEU A 65 -5.04 -11.67 11.09
C LEU A 65 -4.17 -10.83 10.15
N GLN A 66 -4.42 -9.53 10.08
CA GLN A 66 -3.52 -8.57 9.45
C GLN A 66 -2.71 -7.86 10.54
N ARG A 67 -1.38 -7.92 10.45
CA ARG A 67 -0.47 -7.30 11.40
C ARG A 67 0.34 -6.19 10.75
N LEU A 68 0.34 -5.01 11.36
CA LEU A 68 1.18 -3.89 10.92
C LEU A 68 2.64 -4.20 11.23
N LYS A 69 3.51 -4.12 10.22
CA LYS A 69 4.95 -4.42 10.33
C LYS A 69 5.85 -3.20 10.19
N GLY A 70 5.33 -2.10 9.64
CA GLY A 70 6.10 -0.88 9.44
C GLY A 70 5.54 -0.01 8.33
N PHE A 71 6.40 0.87 7.83
CA PHE A 71 6.02 1.85 6.81
C PHE A 71 7.07 2.01 5.73
N LEU A 72 6.65 2.31 4.51
CA LEU A 72 7.51 2.70 3.40
C LEU A 72 7.19 4.11 2.92
N ALA A 73 8.22 4.84 2.54
CA ALA A 73 8.06 6.12 1.86
C ALA A 73 7.94 5.88 0.36
N LEU A 74 6.74 6.05 -0.20
CA LEU A 74 6.46 5.76 -1.61
C LEU A 74 6.15 7.02 -2.40
N CYS A 75 6.62 7.08 -3.65
CA CYS A 75 6.12 8.07 -4.60
C CYS A 75 4.65 7.81 -4.96
N ASP A 76 3.96 8.82 -5.49
CA ASP A 76 2.55 8.70 -5.87
C ASP A 76 2.28 7.51 -6.81
N ASP A 77 3.14 7.30 -7.82
CA ASP A 77 2.96 6.19 -8.77
C ASP A 77 3.09 4.82 -8.08
N CYS A 78 4.14 4.60 -7.27
CA CYS A 78 4.30 3.35 -6.52
C CYS A 78 3.18 3.12 -5.50
N HIS A 79 2.76 4.19 -4.81
CA HIS A 79 1.69 4.12 -3.81
C HIS A 79 0.34 3.78 -4.44
N MET A 80 0.01 4.38 -5.60
CA MET A 80 -1.21 4.05 -6.33
C MET A 80 -1.18 2.63 -6.90
N ILE A 81 -0.02 2.10 -7.25
CA ILE A 81 0.12 0.71 -7.72
C ILE A 81 -0.06 -0.30 -6.58
N LYS A 82 0.42 0.01 -5.37
CA LYS A 82 0.08 -0.78 -4.17
C LYS A 82 -1.44 -0.84 -4.02
N HIS A 83 -2.10 0.32 -4.09
CA HIS A 83 -3.57 0.43 -4.02
C HIS A 83 -4.27 0.45 -5.38
N ILE A 84 -3.93 -0.47 -6.29
CA ILE A 84 -4.39 -0.37 -7.69
C ILE A 84 -5.91 -0.42 -7.87
N GLY A 85 -6.64 -1.08 -6.95
CA GLY A 85 -8.12 -1.07 -6.94
C GLY A 85 -8.68 0.33 -6.75
N PHE A 86 -8.12 1.11 -5.82
CA PHE A 86 -8.46 2.52 -5.66
C PHE A 86 -8.02 3.35 -6.87
N ALA A 87 -6.83 3.09 -7.41
CA ALA A 87 -6.36 3.77 -8.62
C ALA A 87 -7.29 3.53 -9.83
N GLY A 88 -7.88 2.34 -9.94
CA GLY A 88 -8.89 2.01 -10.95
C GLY A 88 -10.15 2.87 -10.85
N ILE A 89 -10.67 3.07 -9.63
CA ILE A 89 -11.82 3.96 -9.36
C ILE A 89 -11.49 5.41 -9.73
N GLN A 90 -10.26 5.87 -9.46
CA GLN A 90 -9.86 7.22 -9.84
C GLN A 90 -9.63 7.37 -11.34
N ALA A 91 -9.16 6.32 -12.01
CA ALA A 91 -8.98 6.31 -13.45
C ALA A 91 -10.32 6.36 -14.20
N SER A 92 -11.37 5.68 -13.71
CA SER A 92 -12.71 5.77 -14.31
C SER A 92 -13.32 7.17 -14.20
N LYS A 93 -12.88 7.98 -13.22
CA LYS A 93 -13.22 9.39 -13.06
C LYS A 93 -12.32 10.35 -13.86
N GLY A 94 -11.35 9.83 -14.62
CA GLY A 94 -10.39 10.63 -15.37
C GLY A 94 -9.32 11.34 -14.52
N ILE A 95 -9.23 11.03 -13.22
CA ILE A 95 -8.30 11.70 -12.28
C ILE A 95 -6.89 11.13 -12.40
N ILE A 96 -6.76 9.82 -12.66
CA ILE A 96 -5.49 9.12 -12.78
C ILE A 96 -5.36 8.46 -14.14
N ASN A 97 -4.18 8.56 -14.75
CA ASN A 97 -3.86 7.82 -15.97
C ASN A 97 -3.37 6.40 -15.64
N MET A 98 -4.25 5.40 -15.81
CA MET A 98 -3.90 4.00 -15.54
C MET A 98 -2.78 3.47 -16.44
N LYS A 99 -2.73 3.89 -17.72
CA LYS A 99 -1.65 3.48 -18.64
C LYS A 99 -0.28 3.91 -18.09
N LYS A 100 -0.18 5.11 -17.53
CA LYS A 100 1.04 5.62 -16.87
C LYS A 100 1.48 4.73 -15.70
N LEU A 101 0.54 4.31 -14.84
CA LEU A 101 0.86 3.44 -13.70
C LEU A 101 1.37 2.07 -14.16
N ILE A 102 0.75 1.49 -15.19
CA ILE A 102 1.18 0.20 -15.73
C ILE A 102 2.59 0.30 -16.33
N THR A 103 2.87 1.34 -17.11
CA THR A 103 4.23 1.61 -17.63
C THR A 103 5.24 1.80 -16.48
N HIS A 104 4.83 2.45 -15.40
CA HIS A 104 5.69 2.60 -14.22
C HIS A 104 5.98 1.25 -13.56
N PHE A 105 4.98 0.40 -13.34
CA PHE A 105 5.15 -0.96 -12.81
C PHE A 105 6.13 -1.77 -13.65
N MET A 106 5.90 -1.81 -14.96
CA MET A 106 6.75 -2.53 -15.91
C MET A 106 8.20 -2.05 -15.84
N LYS A 107 8.41 -0.72 -15.81
CA LYS A 107 9.76 -0.13 -15.72
C LYS A 107 10.47 -0.44 -14.40
N VAL A 108 9.75 -0.38 -13.28
CA VAL A 108 10.34 -0.63 -11.95
C VAL A 108 10.72 -2.10 -11.76
N ASN A 109 9.90 -3.00 -12.31
CA ASN A 109 10.09 -4.44 -12.18
C ASN A 109 10.90 -5.06 -13.32
N GLU A 110 11.14 -4.33 -14.41
CA GLU A 110 11.77 -4.86 -15.62
C GLU A 110 10.97 -6.03 -16.24
N VAL A 111 9.64 -5.90 -16.26
CA VAL A 111 8.72 -6.94 -16.75
C VAL A 111 7.83 -6.48 -17.90
N THR A 112 7.30 -7.44 -18.65
CA THR A 112 6.38 -7.18 -19.77
C THR A 112 4.97 -6.82 -19.29
N ARG A 113 4.13 -6.33 -20.21
CA ARG A 113 2.72 -6.06 -19.95
C ARG A 113 1.94 -7.32 -19.58
N GLU A 114 2.29 -8.45 -20.16
CA GLU A 114 1.68 -9.74 -19.86
C GLU A 114 1.92 -10.16 -18.40
N HIS A 115 3.16 -10.00 -17.91
CA HIS A 115 3.49 -10.24 -16.50
C HIS A 115 2.70 -9.32 -15.57
N PHE A 116 2.56 -8.04 -15.92
CA PHE A 116 1.69 -7.13 -15.15
C PHE A 116 0.24 -7.63 -15.12
N ASN A 117 -0.33 -8.01 -16.28
CA ASN A 117 -1.71 -8.47 -16.34
C ASN A 117 -1.92 -9.75 -15.51
N LYS A 118 -0.95 -10.68 -15.53
CA LYS A 118 -0.94 -11.89 -14.72
C LYS A 118 -0.90 -11.55 -13.22
N HIS A 119 0.07 -10.74 -12.79
CA HIS A 119 0.20 -10.29 -11.39
C HIS A 119 -1.05 -9.54 -10.91
N HIS A 120 -1.64 -8.71 -11.78
CA HIS A 120 -2.89 -8.02 -11.52
C HIS A 120 -4.04 -9.01 -11.29
N LYS A 121 -4.21 -10.01 -12.17
CA LYS A 121 -5.24 -11.04 -11.99
C LYS A 121 -5.05 -11.78 -10.66
N GLU A 122 -3.84 -12.29 -10.40
CA GLU A 122 -3.52 -13.03 -9.18
C GLU A 122 -3.79 -12.20 -7.92
N ALA A 123 -3.42 -10.92 -7.91
CA ALA A 123 -3.69 -10.03 -6.78
C ALA A 123 -5.19 -9.80 -6.53
N PHE A 124 -6.00 -9.67 -7.59
CA PHE A 124 -7.44 -9.52 -7.46
C PHE A 124 -8.16 -10.82 -7.08
N ASP A 125 -7.70 -11.97 -7.58
CA ASP A 125 -8.20 -13.28 -7.17
C ASP A 125 -7.96 -13.49 -5.66
N LEU A 126 -6.72 -13.27 -5.20
CA LEU A 126 -6.37 -13.36 -3.78
C LEU A 126 -7.18 -12.38 -2.93
N TRP A 127 -7.32 -11.13 -3.39
CA TRP A 127 -8.17 -10.15 -2.70
C TRP A 127 -9.63 -10.61 -2.61
N GLY A 128 -10.17 -11.20 -3.68
CA GLY A 128 -11.51 -11.76 -3.71
C GLY A 128 -11.71 -12.85 -2.67
N GLU A 129 -10.77 -13.79 -2.56
CA GLU A 129 -10.80 -14.84 -1.54
C GLU A 129 -10.69 -14.26 -0.12
N ARG A 130 -9.67 -13.42 0.14
CA ARG A 130 -9.48 -12.82 1.47
C ARG A 130 -10.66 -11.95 1.91
N SER A 131 -11.35 -11.31 0.97
CA SER A 131 -12.48 -10.43 1.26
C SER A 131 -13.78 -11.15 1.63
N LYS A 132 -13.83 -12.49 1.51
CA LYS A 132 -14.94 -13.29 2.02
C LYS A 132 -14.93 -13.41 3.54
N GLU A 133 -13.75 -13.24 4.14
CA GLU A 133 -13.50 -13.50 5.55
C GLU A 133 -13.44 -12.19 6.36
N LYS A 134 -13.73 -12.28 7.65
CA LYS A 134 -13.56 -11.15 8.58
C LYS A 134 -12.16 -11.13 9.14
N TRP A 135 -11.45 -10.03 8.91
CA TRP A 135 -10.07 -9.88 9.37
C TRP A 135 -9.98 -9.12 10.70
N THR A 136 -9.15 -9.62 11.60
CA THR A 136 -8.71 -8.89 12.80
C THR A 136 -7.47 -8.07 12.47
N THR A 137 -7.40 -6.85 12.99
CA THR A 137 -6.25 -5.96 12.79
C THR A 137 -5.42 -5.89 14.06
N ASP A 138 -4.14 -6.24 13.93
CA ASP A 138 -3.12 -6.09 14.95
C ASP A 138 -2.17 -4.96 14.53
N LEU A 139 -2.12 -3.89 15.33
CA LEU A 139 -1.30 -2.72 15.04
C LEU A 139 0.13 -2.85 15.57
N GLY A 140 0.53 -4.04 15.99
CA GLY A 140 1.90 -4.36 16.40
C GLY A 140 2.41 -3.43 17.50
N GLU A 141 3.65 -2.95 17.35
CA GLU A 141 4.27 -2.03 18.31
C GLU A 141 3.56 -0.66 18.39
N TRP A 142 2.82 -0.28 17.36
CA TRP A 142 2.09 1.00 17.30
C TRP A 142 0.76 0.98 18.05
N SER A 143 0.31 -0.18 18.52
CA SER A 143 -0.87 -0.29 19.38
C SER A 143 -0.79 0.63 20.62
N ASN A 144 0.41 0.82 21.17
CA ASN A 144 0.69 1.69 22.31
C ASN A 144 0.45 3.20 22.03
N LEU A 145 0.29 3.59 20.76
CA LEU A 145 0.05 4.98 20.35
C LEU A 145 -1.45 5.32 20.27
N ILE A 146 -2.31 4.31 20.34
CA ILE A 146 -3.76 4.42 20.31
C ILE A 146 -4.19 4.66 21.76
N ASN A 147 -4.88 5.76 22.05
CA ASN A 147 -5.31 6.20 23.39
C ASN A 147 -4.31 7.06 24.20
N ARG A 148 -3.51 7.91 23.55
CA ARG A 148 -2.90 9.09 24.20
C ARG A 148 -3.42 10.39 23.63
#